data_AF-A0A966W2R3-F1
#
_entry.id   AF-A0A966W2R3-F1
#
_cell.length_a   1.000
_cell.length_b   1.000
_cell.length_c   1.000
_cell.angle_alpha   90.00
_cell.angle_beta   90.00
_cell.angle_gamma   90.00
#
_symmetry.space_group_name_H-M   'P 1'
#
loop_
_entity.id
_entity.type
_entity.pdbx_description
1 polymer ?
#
loop_
_entity_poly.entity_id
_entity_poly.type
_entity_poly.pdbx_seq_one_letter_code
_entity_poly.pdbx_strand_id
1 'polypeptide(L)'
;MLCWLAVAARAANFDVGPGQPLTALRNVPWATLQPGDFVNIHVQPGGYHEKIQVSASGTANAHIVIRGIPDPVTGALPIIDGK
;
A
#
# COMPACT_ATOMS: atom_id res chain seq x y z
N MET A 1 17.94 6.83 33.18
CA MET A 1 17.65 5.83 32.12
C MET A 1 16.15 5.81 31.92
N LEU A 2 15.63 6.59 30.96
CA LEU A 2 14.21 6.57 30.64
C LEU A 2 13.98 5.35 29.75
N CYS A 3 13.26 4.35 30.26
CA CYS A 3 12.84 3.19 29.48
C CYS A 3 11.67 3.65 28.60
N TRP A 4 11.91 3.94 27.33
CA TRP A 4 10.85 4.20 26.36
C TRP A 4 10.13 2.88 26.10
N LEU A 5 8.87 2.76 26.52
CA LEU A 5 7.94 1.78 25.97
C LEU A 5 7.74 2.13 24.50
N ALA A 6 8.40 1.38 23.61
CA ALA A 6 8.04 1.41 22.19
C ALA A 6 6.61 0.85 22.07
N VAL A 7 5.64 1.72 21.81
CA VAL A 7 4.33 1.28 21.31
C VAL A 7 4.61 0.63 19.96
N ALA A 8 4.45 -0.69 19.88
CA ALA A 8 4.47 -1.38 18.60
C ALA A 8 3.28 -0.87 17.78
N ALA A 9 3.52 0.03 16.83
CA ALA A 9 2.53 0.37 15.81
C ALA A 9 2.17 -0.93 15.09
N ARG A 10 0.88 -1.30 15.11
CA ARG A 10 0.41 -2.47 14.38
C ARG A 10 0.51 -2.19 12.89
N ALA A 11 1.07 -3.14 12.15
CA ALA A 11 1.02 -3.15 10.69
C ALA A 11 -0.41 -2.88 10.19
N ALA A 12 -0.56 -1.90 9.32
CA ALA A 12 -1.83 -1.53 8.70
C ALA A 12 -1.96 -2.14 7.30
N ASN A 13 -3.21 -2.40 6.89
CA ASN A 13 -3.56 -2.77 5.52
C ASN A 13 -4.22 -1.57 4.84
N PHE A 14 -3.67 -1.14 3.71
CA PHE A 14 -4.18 -0.10 2.84
C PHE A 14 -4.71 -0.74 1.56
N ASP A 15 -6.00 -1.07 1.55
CA ASP A 15 -6.68 -1.59 0.36
C ASP A 15 -7.10 -0.44 -0.56
N VAL A 16 -6.58 -0.47 -1.79
CA VAL A 16 -6.77 0.59 -2.79
C VAL A 16 -7.40 0.07 -4.08
N GLY A 17 -8.41 0.77 -4.58
CA GLY A 17 -9.10 0.53 -5.84
C GLY A 17 -10.61 0.71 -5.79
N PRO A 18 -11.31 0.50 -6.91
CA PRO A 18 -12.76 0.59 -6.97
C PRO A 18 -13.43 -0.29 -5.90
N GLY A 19 -14.30 0.30 -5.09
CA GLY A 19 -15.00 -0.40 -4.00
C GLY A 19 -14.17 -0.63 -2.72
N GLN A 20 -12.90 -0.19 -2.68
CA GLN A 20 -12.05 -0.28 -1.50
C GLN A 20 -12.09 1.00 -0.65
N PRO A 21 -11.62 0.97 0.62
CA PRO A 21 -11.56 2.15 1.48
C PRO A 21 -10.75 3.31 0.87
N LEU A 22 -9.68 3.02 0.13
CA LEU A 22 -8.94 4.00 -0.64
C LEU A 22 -9.28 3.82 -2.12
N THR A 23 -9.89 4.80 -2.77
CA THR A 23 -10.33 4.62 -4.17
C THR A 23 -9.23 4.89 -5.21
N ALA A 24 -8.11 5.50 -4.83
CA ALA A 24 -7.03 5.89 -5.74
C ALA A 24 -5.66 5.78 -5.05
N LEU A 25 -4.57 5.62 -5.82
CA LEU A 25 -3.21 5.45 -5.26
C LEU A 25 -2.77 6.71 -4.49
N ARG A 26 -3.16 7.91 -4.94
CA ARG A 26 -2.90 9.18 -4.23
C ARG A 26 -3.52 9.26 -2.82
N ASN A 27 -4.50 8.41 -2.51
CA ASN A 27 -5.13 8.38 -1.18
C ASN A 27 -4.31 7.53 -0.18
N VAL A 28 -3.36 6.72 -0.66
CA VAL A 28 -2.45 5.98 0.21
C VAL A 28 -1.46 6.97 0.85
N PRO A 29 -1.22 6.90 2.18
CA PRO A 29 -0.32 7.81 2.87
C PRO A 29 1.16 7.42 2.66
N TRP A 30 1.63 7.39 1.41
CA TRP A 30 2.93 6.85 0.99
C TRP A 30 4.13 7.37 1.77
N ALA A 31 4.11 8.65 2.17
CA ALA A 31 5.21 9.29 2.89
C ALA A 31 5.28 8.90 4.37
N THR A 32 4.20 8.35 4.93
CA THR A 32 4.10 8.03 6.35
C THR A 32 3.80 6.55 6.62
N LEU A 33 3.95 5.68 5.60
CA LEU A 33 3.91 4.23 5.80
C LEU A 33 4.91 3.81 6.87
N GLN A 34 4.54 2.81 7.66
CA GLN A 34 5.33 2.28 8.77
C GLN A 34 5.88 0.88 8.44
N PRO A 35 6.98 0.44 9.09
CA PRO A 35 7.46 -0.92 8.97
C PRO A 35 6.36 -1.96 9.24
N GLY A 36 6.19 -2.90 8.31
CA GLY A 36 5.16 -3.95 8.37
C GLY A 36 3.86 -3.63 7.64
N ASP A 37 3.67 -2.39 7.16
CA ASP A 37 2.45 -2.01 6.43
C ASP A 37 2.32 -2.73 5.08
N PHE A 38 1.08 -2.99 4.69
CA PHE A 38 0.71 -3.55 3.40
C PHE A 38 -0.11 -2.54 2.59
N VAL A 39 0.26 -2.34 1.33
CA VAL A 39 -0.56 -1.66 0.33
C VAL A 39 -1.04 -2.71 -0.66
N ASN A 40 -2.35 -3.00 -0.60
CA ASN A 40 -3.03 -4.00 -1.43
C ASN A 40 -3.72 -3.27 -2.58
N ILE A 41 -3.14 -3.34 -3.78
CA ILE A 41 -3.65 -2.65 -4.95
C ILE A 41 -4.59 -3.58 -5.71
N HIS A 42 -5.88 -3.25 -5.73
CA HIS A 42 -6.92 -3.99 -6.45
C HIS A 42 -7.03 -3.48 -7.89
N VAL A 43 -7.66 -4.26 -8.75
CA VAL A 43 -7.79 -3.93 -10.17
C VAL A 43 -8.66 -2.67 -10.37
N GLN A 44 -8.16 -1.72 -11.15
CA GLN A 44 -8.90 -0.58 -11.65
C GLN A 44 -9.11 -0.71 -13.17
N PRO A 45 -10.36 -0.63 -13.68
CA PRO A 45 -10.61 -0.54 -15.11
C PRO A 45 -9.84 0.64 -15.73
N GLY A 46 -9.08 0.38 -16.78
CA GLY A 46 -8.21 1.38 -17.43
C GLY A 46 -6.83 1.53 -16.81
N GLY A 47 -6.59 0.99 -15.61
CA GLY A 47 -5.31 1.11 -14.90
C GLY A 47 -5.17 2.40 -14.08
N TYR A 48 -4.09 2.49 -13.33
CA TYR A 48 -3.71 3.68 -12.57
C TYR A 48 -2.60 4.45 -13.31
N HIS A 49 -2.77 5.76 -13.45
CA HIS A 49 -1.84 6.64 -14.17
C HIS A 49 -1.16 7.67 -13.26
N GLU A 50 -1.19 7.42 -11.95
CA GLU A 50 -0.72 8.34 -10.93
C GLU A 50 0.77 8.12 -10.65
N LYS A 51 1.52 9.22 -10.48
CA LYS A 51 2.90 9.15 -9.98
C LYS A 51 2.90 8.93 -8.47
N ILE A 52 3.58 7.88 -8.02
CA ILE A 52 3.78 7.58 -6.60
C ILE A 52 5.22 7.92 -6.19
N GLN A 53 5.38 8.52 -5.02
CA GLN A 53 6.67 8.64 -4.34
C GLN A 53 6.64 7.85 -3.04
N VAL A 54 7.39 6.75 -2.98
CA VAL A 54 7.64 6.02 -1.74
C VAL A 54 8.87 6.63 -1.07
N SER A 55 8.66 7.27 0.08
CA SER A 55 9.74 7.90 0.86
C SER A 55 9.86 7.33 2.29
N ALA A 56 8.98 6.41 2.65
CA ALA A 56 9.06 5.62 3.86
C ALA A 56 9.98 4.40 3.68
N SER A 57 10.42 3.80 4.80
CA SER A 57 11.27 2.60 4.80
C SER A 57 10.79 1.60 5.85
N GLY A 58 10.79 0.32 5.48
CA GLY A 58 10.64 -0.77 6.44
C GLY A 58 11.92 -1.01 7.25
N THR A 59 11.91 -2.07 8.04
CA THR A 59 13.11 -2.60 8.73
C THR A 59 13.40 -4.01 8.22
N ALA A 60 14.60 -4.55 8.51
CA ALA A 60 14.96 -5.92 8.12
C ALA A 60 13.96 -7.00 8.61
N ASN A 61 13.27 -6.75 9.73
CA ASN A 61 12.29 -7.67 10.30
C ASN A 61 10.83 -7.33 9.94
N ALA A 62 10.59 -6.19 9.30
CA ALA A 62 9.25 -5.70 8.96
C ALA A 62 9.29 -4.80 7.72
N HIS A 63 9.14 -5.41 6.55
CA HIS A 63 9.09 -4.70 5.27
C HIS A 63 7.79 -3.92 5.13
N ILE A 64 7.83 -2.83 4.36
CA ILE A 64 6.62 -2.28 3.73
C ILE A 64 6.37 -3.12 2.47
N VAL A 65 5.18 -3.69 2.32
CA VAL A 65 4.84 -4.56 1.19
C VAL A 65 3.81 -3.87 0.31
N ILE A 66 4.18 -3.59 -0.94
CA ILE A 66 3.28 -3.07 -1.96
C ILE A 66 3.02 -4.20 -2.95
N ARG A 67 1.77 -4.63 -3.12
CA ARG A 67 1.43 -5.77 -3.96
C ARG A 67 0.12 -5.57 -4.72
N GLY A 68 0.06 -6.17 -5.91
CA GLY A 68 -1.18 -6.30 -6.65
C GLY A 68 -2.03 -7.45 -6.11
N ILE A 69 -3.33 -7.21 -5.96
CA ILE A 69 -4.33 -8.22 -5.63
C ILE A 69 -5.00 -8.63 -6.95
N PRO A 70 -4.92 -9.92 -7.33
CA PRO A 70 -5.62 -10.41 -8.51
C PRO A 70 -7.13 -10.21 -8.38
N ASP A 71 -7.77 -9.79 -9.46
CA ASP A 71 -9.22 -9.82 -9.55
C ASP A 71 -9.72 -11.25 -9.29
N PRO A 72 -10.71 -11.45 -8.40
CA PRO A 72 -11.11 -12.79 -7.95
C PRO A 72 -11.80 -13.62 -9.03
N VAL A 73 -12.26 -13.01 -10.12
CA VAL A 73 -12.98 -13.69 -11.20
C VAL A 73 -12.06 -13.98 -12.39
N THR A 74 -11.30 -12.97 -12.81
CA THR A 74 -10.48 -13.00 -14.03
C THR A 74 -9.02 -13.32 -13.77
N GLY A 75 -8.54 -13.16 -12.52
CA GLY A 75 -7.13 -13.28 -12.16
C GLY A 75 -6.26 -12.14 -12.69
N ALA A 76 -6.85 -11.11 -13.30
CA ALA A 76 -6.12 -9.95 -13.78
C ALA A 76 -5.40 -9.23 -12.63
N LEU A 77 -4.18 -8.79 -12.85
CA LEU A 77 -3.44 -7.96 -11.90
C LEU A 77 -3.68 -6.46 -12.19
N PRO A 78 -3.56 -5.59 -11.17
CA PRO A 78 -3.63 -4.15 -11.40
C PRO A 78 -2.51 -3.68 -12.32
N ILE A 79 -2.83 -2.73 -13.20
CA ILE A 79 -1.88 -2.06 -14.08
C ILE A 79 -1.59 -0.68 -13.51
N ILE A 80 -0.30 -0.37 -13.35
CA ILE A 80 0.19 0.98 -13.07
C ILE A 80 1.09 1.36 -14.23
N ASP A 81 0.74 2.41 -14.96
CA ASP A 81 1.53 2.90 -16.08
C ASP A 81 1.54 4.43 -16.12
N GLY A 82 2.27 5.01 -17.06
CA GLY A 82 2.37 6.46 -17.25
C GLY A 82 1.72 6.95 -18.54
N LYS A 83 0.68 6.26 -19.03
CA LYS A 83 -0.03 6.64 -20.26
C LYS A 83 -0.73 7.98 -20.15
#